data_AF-A0A150Q6K4-F1
#
_entry.id   AF-A0A150Q6K4-F1
#
_cell.length_a   1.000
_cell.length_b   1.000
_cell.length_c   1.000
_cell.angle_alpha   90.00
_cell.angle_beta   90.00
_cell.angle_gamma   90.00
#
_symmetry.space_group_name_H-M   'P 1'
#
loop_
_entity.id
_entity.type
_entity.pdbx_description
1 polymer ?
#
loop_
_entity_poly.entity_id
_entity_poly.type
_entity_poly.pdbx_seq_one_letter_code
_entity_poly.pdbx_strand_id
1 'polypeptide(L)' 'MEARRQGQPRRAIERLDRLLGRYPDSPLAEIARVERLRAIGMLGDKDRTAAEARRYLKDYPRGFGHEEATSASRAGGARP' A
#
# COMPACT_ATOMS: atom_id res chain seq x y z
N MET A 1 18.48 -14.06 7.56
CA MET A 1 17.37 -13.58 8.43
C MET A 1 16.20 -13.05 7.57
N GLU A 2 15.67 -13.82 6.61
CA GLU A 2 14.67 -13.32 5.63
C GLU A 2 13.26 -13.93 5.80
N ALA A 3 13.16 -15.05 6.52
CA ALA A 3 11.91 -15.80 6.67
C ALA A 3 10.84 -15.09 7.52
N ARG A 4 11.22 -14.14 8.39
CA ARG A 4 10.23 -13.42 9.24
C ARG A 4 9.42 -12.37 8.48
N ARG A 5 9.91 -11.84 7.36
CA ARG A 5 9.19 -10.81 6.59
C ARG A 5 8.07 -11.40 5.72
N GLN A 6 8.13 -12.67 5.33
CA GLN A 6 7.20 -13.25 4.35
C GLN A 6 5.82 -13.62 4.93
N GLY A 7 5.73 -13.91 6.23
CA GLY A 7 4.46 -14.25 6.90
C GLY A 7 3.70 -13.05 7.49
N GLN A 8 4.31 -11.87 7.53
CA GLN A 8 3.72 -10.67 8.13
C GLN A 8 2.95 -9.70 7.21
N PRO A 9 3.09 -9.69 5.86
CA PRO A 9 2.41 -8.68 5.04
C PRO A 9 0.89 -8.84 5.08
N ARG A 10 0.36 -10.07 5.08
CA ARG A 10 -1.10 -10.31 5.22
C ARG A 10 -1.64 -9.77 6.54
N ARG A 11 -0.96 -10.08 7.65
CA ARG A 11 -1.34 -9.59 8.99
C ARG A 11 -1.20 -8.07 9.11
N ALA A 12 -0.20 -7.48 8.43
CA ALA A 12 -0.04 -6.03 8.38
C ALA A 12 -1.23 -5.39 7.66
N ILE A 13 -1.61 -5.90 6.49
CA ILE A 13 -2.79 -5.43 5.73
C ILE A 13 -4.05 -5.48 6.61
N GLU A 14 -4.32 -6.60 7.28
CA GLU A 14 -5.50 -6.74 8.16
C GLU A 14 -5.52 -5.75 9.34
N ARG A 15 -4.35 -5.38 9.88
CA ARG A 15 -4.25 -4.38 10.95
C ARG A 15 -4.46 -2.97 10.41
N LEU A 16 -3.90 -2.69 9.24
CA LEU A 16 -4.02 -1.40 8.57
C LEU A 16 -5.45 -1.16 8.09
N ASP A 17 -6.14 -2.19 7.57
CA ASP A 17 -7.55 -2.13 7.19
C ASP A 17 -8.43 -1.78 8.39
N ARG A 18 -8.18 -2.39 9.56
CA ARG A 18 -8.89 -2.05 10.80
C ARG A 18 -8.60 -0.63 11.27
N LEU A 19 -7.35 -0.18 11.16
CA LEU A 19 -6.96 1.17 11.53
C LEU A 19 -7.67 2.20 10.64
N LEU A 20 -7.68 1.99 9.33
CA LEU A 20 -8.33 2.85 8.34
C LEU A 20 -9.85 2.85 8.48
N GLY A 21 -10.45 1.71 8.82
CA GLY A 21 -11.89 1.63 9.08
C GLY A 21 -12.31 2.39 10.35
N ARG A 22 -11.43 2.44 11.36
CA ARG A 22 -11.71 3.11 12.64
C ARG A 22 -11.34 4.60 12.63
N TYR A 23 -10.30 4.97 11.89
CA TYR A 23 -9.74 6.33 11.88
C TYR A 23 -9.44 6.79 10.44
N PRO A 24 -10.46 6.94 9.57
CA PRO A 24 -10.27 7.25 8.16
C PRO A 24 -9.71 8.66 7.90
N ASP A 25 -10.04 9.63 8.77
CA ASP A 25 -9.65 11.05 8.60
C ASP A 25 -8.49 11.47 9.51
N SER A 26 -7.83 10.50 10.15
CA SER A 26 -6.67 10.76 11.00
C SER A 26 -5.43 11.09 10.15
N PRO A 27 -4.49 11.92 10.64
CA PRO A 27 -3.16 12.02 10.04
C PRO A 27 -2.44 10.67 9.88
N LEU A 28 -2.81 9.66 10.69
CA LEU A 28 -2.28 8.30 10.57
C LEU A 28 -2.84 7.54 9.36
N ALA A 29 -3.95 7.97 8.76
CA ALA A 29 -4.58 7.29 7.65
C ALA A 29 -3.70 7.31 6.39
N GLU A 30 -3.00 8.41 6.15
CA GLU A 30 -2.05 8.50 5.04
C GLU A 30 -0.91 7.48 5.21
N ILE A 31 -0.26 7.51 6.39
CA ILE A 31 0.83 6.58 6.74
C ILE A 31 0.34 5.13 6.61
N ALA A 32 -0.85 4.84 7.12
CA ALA A 32 -1.43 3.50 7.08
C ALA A 32 -1.69 3.02 5.65
N ARG A 33 -2.10 3.90 4.73
CA ARG A 33 -2.29 3.55 3.32
C ARG A 33 -0.97 3.30 2.59
N VAL A 34 0.09 4.06 2.90
CA VAL A 34 1.44 3.79 2.36
C VAL A 34 1.98 2.45 2.85
N GLU A 35 1.88 2.19 4.15
CA GLU A 35 2.30 0.91 4.72
C GLU A 35 1.50 -0.27 4.18
N ARG A 36 0.22 -0.05 3.85
CA ARG A 36 -0.63 -1.06 3.23
C ARG A 36 -0.18 -1.33 1.80
N LEU A 37 0.11 -0.30 1.02
CA LEU A 37 0.68 -0.42 -0.32
C LEU A 37 1.97 -1.25 -0.30
N ARG A 38 2.90 -0.94 0.61
CA ARG A 38 4.15 -1.68 0.82
C ARG A 38 3.91 -3.15 1.12
N ALA A 39 3.02 -3.43 2.07
CA ALA A 39 2.69 -4.80 2.46
C ALA A 39 2.07 -5.59 1.30
N ILE A 40 1.25 -4.96 0.47
CA ILE A 40 0.71 -5.59 -0.76
C ILE A 40 1.84 -5.86 -1.77
N GLY A 41 2.75 -4.90 -1.96
CA GLY A 41 3.93 -5.08 -2.82
C GLY A 41 4.82 -6.24 -2.39
N MET A 42 4.99 -6.43 -1.08
CA MET A 42 5.74 -7.56 -0.51
C MET A 42 5.09 -8.93 -0.77
N LEU A 43 3.79 -8.99 -1.06
CA LEU A 43 3.12 -10.22 -1.48
C LEU A 43 3.40 -10.58 -2.94
N GLY A 44 4.04 -9.70 -3.70
CA GLY A 44 4.38 -9.91 -5.11
C GLY A 44 3.23 -9.71 -6.09
N ASP A 45 2.04 -9.33 -5.62
CA ASP A 45 0.87 -9.09 -6.45
C ASP A 45 0.93 -7.68 -7.05
N LYS A 46 1.57 -7.58 -8.22
CA LYS A 46 1.81 -6.31 -8.91
C LYS A 46 0.52 -5.60 -9.31
N ASP A 47 -0.52 -6.34 -9.69
CA ASP A 47 -1.80 -5.78 -10.10
C ASP A 47 -2.53 -5.14 -8.91
N ARG A 48 -2.58 -5.85 -7.77
CA ARG A 48 -3.14 -5.31 -6.53
C ARG A 48 -2.33 -4.13 -6.01
N THR A 49 -1.01 -4.20 -6.11
CA THR A 49 -0.13 -3.10 -5.70
C THR A 49 -0.41 -1.86 -6.54
N ALA A 50 -0.52 -1.99 -7.86
CA ALA A 50 -0.82 -0.88 -8.75
C ALA A 50 -2.24 -0.32 -8.53
N ALA A 51 -3.22 -1.18 -8.27
CA ALA A 51 -4.57 -0.74 -7.93
C ALA A 51 -4.61 0.07 -6.62
N GLU A 52 -3.88 -0.37 -5.60
CA GLU A 52 -3.78 0.36 -4.33
C GLU A 52 -3.05 1.68 -4.51
N ALA A 53 -1.97 1.69 -5.28
CA ALA A 53 -1.20 2.90 -5.56
C ALA A 53 -2.05 3.97 -6.27
N ARG A 54 -2.89 3.58 -7.23
CA ARG A 54 -3.83 4.49 -7.89
C ARG A 54 -4.86 5.08 -6.91
N ARG A 55 -5.35 4.29 -5.95
CA ARG A 55 -6.23 4.79 -4.89
C ARG A 55 -5.51 5.79 -3.99
N TYR A 56 -4.29 5.47 -3.58
CA TYR A 56 -3.46 6.38 -2.79
C TYR A 56 -3.27 7.73 -3.49
N LEU A 57 -2.88 7.73 -4.77
CA LEU A 57 -2.65 8.96 -5.53
C LEU A 57 -3.92 9.80 -5.73
N LYS A 58 -5.10 9.16 -5.77
CA LYS A 58 -6.38 9.86 -5.83
C LYS A 58 -6.69 10.58 -4.50
N ASP A 59 -6.46 9.89 -3.38
CA ASP A 59 -6.79 10.40 -2.05
C ASP A 59 -5.70 11.35 -1.50
N TYR A 60 -4.44 11.15 -1.88
CA TYR A 60 -3.25 11.88 -1.42
C TYR A 60 -2.33 12.28 -2.60
N PRO A 61 -2.79 13.18 -3.49
CA PRO A 61 -2.05 13.54 -4.70
C PRO A 61 -0.70 14.21 -4.44
N ARG A 62 -0.48 14.77 -3.25
CA ARG A 62 0.80 15.36 -2.81
C ARG A 62 1.29 14.76 -1.49
N GLY A 63 0.83 13.54 -1.19
CA GLY A 63 1.16 12.87 0.06
C GLY A 63 2.62 12.39 0.12
N PHE A 64 3.08 12.03 1.31
CA PHE A 64 4.41 11.49 1.57
C PHE A 64 4.73 10.26 0.70
N GLY A 65 3.76 9.35 0.51
CA GLY A 65 3.91 8.16 -0.34
C GLY A 65 3.73 8.42 -1.84
N HIS A 66 3.70 9.67 -2.31
CA HIS A 66 3.40 10.00 -3.71
C HIS A 66 4.37 9.33 -4.70
N GLU A 67 5.68 9.42 -4.48
CA GLU A 67 6.68 8.87 -5.39
C GLU A 67 6.60 7.34 -5.46
N GLU A 68 6.45 6.70 -4.30
CA GLU A 68 6.32 5.25 -4.19
C GLU A 68 5.04 4.75 -4.89
N ALA A 69 3.91 5.40 -4.64
CA ALA A 69 2.65 5.07 -5.31
C ALA A 69 2.74 5.34 -6.83
N THR A 70 3.43 6.39 -7.26
CA THR A 70 3.64 6.65 -8.69
C THR A 70 4.43 5.51 -9.34
N SER A 71 5.52 5.08 -8.74
CA SER A 71 6.32 3.94 -9.21
C SER A 71 5.50 2.65 -9.26
N ALA A 72 4.82 2.31 -8.16
CA ALA A 72 4.00 1.12 -8.02
C ALA A 72 2.81 1.08 -9.01
N SER A 73 2.18 2.22 -9.28
CA SER A 73 1.05 2.32 -10.22
C SER A 73 1.44 1.97 -11.65
N ARG A 74 2.69 2.26 -12.05
CA ARG A 74 3.24 1.98 -13.37
C ARG A 74 3.71 0.53 -13.50
N ALA A 75 4.25 -0.05 -12.42
CA ALA A 75 4.79 -1.40 -12.40
C ALA A 75 3.76 -2.51 -12.67
N GLY A 76 2.48 -2.30 -12.31
CA GLY A 76 1.39 -3.24 -12.62
C GLY A 76 0.74 -3.03 -14.00
N GLY A 77 1.25 -2.11 -14.82
CA GLY A 77 0.78 -1.87 -16.19
C GLY A 77 1.62 -2.56 -17.27
N ALA A 78 2.77 -3.13 -16.90
CA ALA A 78 3.63 -3.90 -17.81
C ALA A 78 3.02 -5.28 -18.07
N ARG A 79 2.04 -5.31 -18.97
CA ARG A 79 1.50 -6.56 -19.54
C ARG A 79 2.51 -7.06 -20.61
N PRO A 80 2.88 -8.35 -20.62
CA PRO A 80 3.74 -8.93 -21.65
C PRO A 80 3.08 -8.90 -23.03
#